data_AF-A0A6B8DLE4-F1
#
_entry.id   AF-A0A6B8DLE4-F1
#
_cell.length_a   1.000
_cell.length_b   1.000
_cell.length_c   1.000
_cell.angle_alpha   90.00
_cell.angle_beta   90.00
_cell.angle_gamma   90.00
#
_symmetry.space_group_name_H-M   'P 1'
#
loop_
_entity.id
_entity.type
_entity.pdbx_description
1 polymer ?
#
loop_
_entity_poly.entity_id
_entity_poly.type
_entity_poly.pdbx_seq_one_letter_code
_entity_poly.pdbx_strand_id
1 'polypeptide(L)'
;MEKIDFDSQFGSVTEHMITVLTAIIVIMFLISLWRTLRGFIILKMLKKNADNKDFTTLQVSQLKTSAKIDFIFFSPVLIICLLGLIYVFVLRQ
;
A
#
# COMPACT_ATOMS: atom_id res chain seq x y z
N MET A 1 38.33 -29.47 -12.78
CA MET A 1 38.05 -28.10 -12.30
C MET A 1 36.72 -27.72 -12.91
N GLU A 2 35.63 -27.93 -12.16
CA GLU A 2 34.28 -27.54 -12.58
C GLU A 2 34.30 -26.03 -12.83
N LYS A 3 34.01 -25.62 -14.06
CA LYS A 3 33.73 -24.22 -14.36
C LYS A 3 32.37 -23.94 -13.72
N ILE A 4 32.40 -23.37 -12.53
CA ILE A 4 31.21 -22.81 -11.91
C ILE A 4 30.77 -21.67 -12.84
N ASP A 5 29.66 -21.87 -13.54
CA ASP A 5 29.06 -20.88 -14.43
C ASP A 5 28.50 -19.72 -13.60
N PHE A 6 29.38 -18.79 -13.25
CA PHE A 6 29.07 -17.59 -12.48
C PHE A 6 27.89 -16.83 -13.12
N ASP A 7 27.85 -16.70 -14.45
CA ASP A 7 26.78 -15.97 -15.15
C ASP A 7 25.39 -16.61 -14.93
N SER A 8 25.31 -17.94 -14.81
CA SER A 8 24.05 -18.63 -14.48
C SER A 8 23.60 -18.37 -13.03
N GLN A 9 24.55 -18.27 -12.11
CA GLN A 9 24.29 -18.05 -10.70
C GLN A 9 23.87 -16.59 -10.41
N PHE A 10 24.51 -15.62 -11.07
CA PHE A 10 24.15 -14.20 -10.98
C PHE A 10 22.83 -13.87 -11.67
N GLY A 11 22.52 -14.52 -12.80
CA GLY A 11 21.20 -14.43 -13.44
C GLY A 11 20.06 -14.91 -12.52
N SER A 12 20.23 -16.07 -11.90
CA SER A 12 19.26 -16.64 -10.96
C SER A 12 19.02 -15.78 -9.73
N VAL A 13 20.08 -15.23 -9.11
CA VAL A 13 19.96 -14.35 -7.93
C VAL A 13 19.24 -13.05 -8.28
N THR A 14 19.51 -12.49 -9.47
CA THR A 14 18.88 -11.25 -9.92
C THR A 14 17.37 -11.42 -10.13
N GLU A 15 16.95 -12.53 -10.73
CA GLU A 15 15.52 -12.86 -10.89
C GLU A 15 14.81 -13.11 -9.56
N HIS A 16 15.46 -13.81 -8.63
CA HIS A 16 14.94 -14.01 -7.29
C HIS A 16 14.80 -12.70 -6.51
N MET A 17 15.80 -11.82 -6.56
CA MET A 17 15.73 -10.49 -5.91
C MET A 17 14.58 -9.65 -6.45
N ILE A 18 14.37 -9.67 -7.76
CA ILE A 18 13.27 -8.95 -8.41
C ILE A 18 11.91 -9.52 -7.99
N THR A 19 11.79 -10.84 -7.91
CA THR A 19 10.55 -11.51 -7.51
C THR A 19 10.20 -11.15 -6.07
N VAL A 20 11.19 -11.16 -5.17
CA VAL A 20 11.02 -10.75 -3.78
C VAL A 20 10.63 -9.27 -3.68
N LEU A 21 11.30 -8.40 -4.44
CA LEU A 21 10.98 -6.96 -4.46
C LEU A 21 9.54 -6.72 -4.94
N THR A 22 9.11 -7.44 -5.98
CA THR A 22 7.76 -7.38 -6.51
C THR A 22 6.74 -7.83 -5.46
N ALA A 23 7.01 -8.93 -4.75
CA ALA A 23 6.16 -9.40 -3.67
C ALA A 23 6.03 -8.35 -2.54
N ILE A 24 7.13 -7.70 -2.17
CA ILE A 24 7.11 -6.60 -1.18
C ILE A 24 6.22 -5.45 -1.66
N ILE A 25 6.35 -5.02 -2.92
CA ILE A 25 5.52 -3.95 -3.49
C ILE A 25 4.04 -4.33 -3.46
N VAL A 26 3.69 -5.58 -3.82
CA VAL A 26 2.30 -6.06 -3.76
C VAL A 26 1.78 -6.03 -2.31
N ILE A 27 2.56 -6.49 -1.34
CA ILE A 27 2.16 -6.46 0.07
C ILE A 27 1.95 -5.02 0.55
N MET A 28 2.87 -4.11 0.24
CA MET A 28 2.74 -2.69 0.58
C MET A 28 1.53 -2.04 -0.08
N PHE A 29 1.23 -2.41 -1.33
CA PHE A 29 0.04 -1.97 -2.03
C PHE A 29 -1.23 -2.40 -1.30
N LEU A 30 -1.35 -3.68 -0.94
CA LEU A 30 -2.53 -4.22 -0.23
C LEU A 30 -2.74 -3.56 1.13
N ILE A 31 -1.67 -3.35 1.90
CA ILE A 31 -1.73 -2.67 3.21
C ILE A 31 -2.19 -1.22 3.03
N SER A 32 -1.60 -0.50 2.07
CA SER A 32 -1.94 0.90 1.80
C SER A 32 -3.37 1.03 1.30
N LEU A 33 -3.82 0.10 0.46
CA LEU A 33 -5.20 0.04 -0.05
C LEU A 33 -6.18 -0.15 1.10
N TRP A 34 -5.94 -1.13 1.97
CA TRP A 34 -6.77 -1.39 3.14
C TRP A 34 -6.86 -0.20 4.09
N ARG A 35 -5.71 0.43 4.41
CA ARG A 35 -5.65 1.62 5.27
C ARG A 35 -6.43 2.79 4.67
N THR A 36 -6.28 3.04 3.38
CA THR A 36 -6.97 4.11 2.65
C THR A 36 -8.48 3.88 2.61
N LEU A 37 -8.92 2.65 2.31
CA LEU A 37 -10.33 2.26 2.34
C LEU A 37 -10.93 2.39 3.73
N ARG A 38 -10.23 1.94 4.77
CA ARG A 38 -10.68 2.09 6.16
C ARG A 38 -10.85 3.56 6.54
N GLY A 39 -9.88 4.42 6.21
CA GLY A 39 -9.98 5.86 6.43
C GLY A 39 -11.18 6.48 5.71
N PHE A 40 -11.40 6.12 4.44
CA PHE A 40 -12.56 6.58 3.67
C PHE A 40 -13.90 6.13 4.26
N ILE A 41 -14.00 4.85 4.65
CA ILE A 41 -15.21 4.27 5.27
C ILE A 41 -15.53 4.98 6.58
N ILE A 42 -14.52 5.20 7.44
CA ILE A 42 -14.69 5.93 8.70
C ILE A 42 -15.18 7.36 8.43
N LEU A 43 -14.56 8.08 7.50
CA LEU A 43 -14.99 9.44 7.13
C LEU A 43 -16.42 9.47 6.59
N LYS A 44 -16.81 8.48 5.79
CA LYS A 44 -18.18 8.35 5.25
C LYS A 44 -19.21 8.04 6.35
N MET A 45 -18.88 7.15 7.29
CA MET A 45 -19.73 6.87 8.45
C MET A 45 -19.90 8.09 9.35
N LEU A 46 -18.80 8.81 9.64
CA LEU A 46 -18.86 10.05 10.42
C LEU A 46 -19.71 11.12 9.75
N LYS A 47 -19.61 11.28 8.42
CA LYS A 47 -20.45 12.22 7.67
C LYS A 47 -21.94 11.86 7.77
N LYS A 48 -22.28 10.57 7.72
CA LYS A 48 -23.67 10.09 7.82
C LYS A 48 -24.26 10.25 9.22
N ASN A 49 -23.42 10.16 10.25
CA ASN A 49 -23.83 10.25 11.65
C ASN A 49 -23.67 11.64 12.27
N ALA A 50 -23.10 12.62 11.54
CA ALA A 50 -22.96 14.00 12.02
C ALA A 50 -24.31 14.69 12.31
N ASP A 51 -25.39 14.20 11.70
CA ASP A 51 -26.76 14.68 11.93
C ASP A 51 -27.47 14.01 13.12
N ASN A 52 -26.91 12.90 13.64
CA ASN A 52 -27.39 12.24 14.86
C ASN A 52 -26.54 12.68 16.05
N LYS A 53 -27.16 13.37 17.02
CA LYS A 53 -26.54 14.02 18.19
C LYS A 53 -25.88 13.09 19.23
N ASP A 54 -25.64 11.82 18.91
CA ASP A 54 -25.26 10.79 19.87
C ASP A 54 -23.74 10.53 19.98
N PHE A 55 -22.91 11.27 19.25
CA PHE A 55 -21.47 11.09 19.30
C PHE A 55 -20.78 12.13 20.19
N THR A 56 -20.00 11.67 21.17
CA THR A 56 -19.08 12.52 21.93
C THR A 56 -18.11 13.23 20.97
N THR A 57 -18.19 14.55 20.92
CA THR A 57 -17.46 15.44 19.99
C THR A 57 -15.94 15.20 19.97
N LEU A 58 -15.37 14.75 21.09
CA LEU A 58 -13.94 14.47 21.23
C LEU A 58 -13.50 13.19 20.51
N GLN A 59 -14.26 12.09 20.65
CA GLN A 59 -13.93 10.81 20.01
C GLN A 59 -14.09 10.89 18.49
N VAL A 60 -15.12 11.59 18.01
CA VAL A 60 -15.31 11.83 16.57
C VAL A 60 -14.19 12.66 15.98
N SER A 61 -13.74 13.70 16.69
CA SER A 61 -12.63 14.53 16.25
C SER A 61 -11.33 13.74 16.12
N GLN A 62 -11.02 12.89 17.10
CA GLN A 62 -9.85 12.00 17.06
C GLN A 62 -9.95 10.97 15.93
N LEU A 63 -11.10 10.31 15.76
CA LEU A 63 -11.32 9.32 14.71
C LEU A 63 -11.23 9.94 13.31
N LYS A 64 -11.79 11.15 13.14
CA LYS A 64 -11.70 11.94 11.90
C LYS A 64 -10.26 12.34 11.59
N THR A 65 -9.51 12.75 12.61
CA THR A 65 -8.10 13.15 12.46
C THR A 65 -7.24 11.95 12.09
N SER A 66 -7.39 10.82 12.79
CA SER A 66 -6.69 9.57 12.47
C SER A 66 -7.00 9.09 11.04
N ALA A 67 -8.28 9.10 10.63
CA ALA A 67 -8.67 8.70 9.28
C ALA A 67 -8.10 9.62 8.19
N LYS A 68 -8.00 10.93 8.45
CA LYS A 68 -7.36 11.88 7.54
C LYS A 68 -5.85 11.66 7.44
N ILE A 69 -5.19 11.42 8.56
CA ILE A 69 -3.75 11.15 8.60
C ILE A 69 -3.45 9.86 7.81
N ASP A 70 -4.20 8.79 8.08
CA ASP A 70 -4.06 7.53 7.34
C ASP A 70 -4.27 7.77 5.82
N PHE A 71 -5.29 8.51 5.43
CA PHE A 71 -5.53 8.80 4.02
C PHE A 71 -4.38 9.60 3.37
N ILE A 72 -3.87 10.64 4.03
CA ILE A 72 -2.81 11.49 3.49
C ILE A 72 -1.47 10.76 3.40
N PHE A 73 -1.14 9.91 4.37
CA PHE A 73 0.13 9.16 4.36
C PHE A 73 0.09 7.95 3.43
N PHE A 74 -1.01 7.19 3.40
CA PHE A 74 -1.08 5.96 2.62
C PHE A 74 -1.47 6.19 1.15
N SER A 75 -2.07 7.33 0.78
CA SER A 75 -2.40 7.62 -0.63
C SER A 75 -1.17 7.77 -1.54
N PRO A 76 -0.11 8.53 -1.16
CA PRO A 76 1.12 8.59 -1.95
C PRO A 76 1.81 7.23 -2.07
N VAL A 77 1.84 6.44 -0.99
CA VAL A 77 2.41 5.08 -0.98
C VAL A 77 1.63 4.18 -1.95
N LEU A 78 0.30 4.29 -1.95
CA LEU A 78 -0.55 3.56 -2.89
C LEU A 78 -0.22 3.91 -4.35
N ILE A 79 -0.04 5.21 -4.66
CA ILE A 79 0.31 5.68 -6.02
C ILE A 79 1.68 5.16 -6.44
N ILE A 80 2.70 5.25 -5.57
CA ILE A 80 4.05 4.74 -5.86
C ILE A 80 4.03 3.23 -6.07
N CYS A 81 3.28 2.49 -5.24
CA CYS A 81 3.11 1.05 -5.42
C CYS A 81 2.41 0.74 -6.75
N LEU A 82 1.40 1.52 -7.15
CA LEU A 82 0.70 1.35 -8.42
C LEU A 82 1.64 1.58 -9.62
N LEU A 83 2.46 2.63 -9.58
CA LEU A 83 3.47 2.91 -10.60
C LEU A 83 4.52 1.80 -10.67
N GLY A 84 4.98 1.30 -9.52
CA GLY A 84 5.90 0.17 -9.43
C GLY A 84 5.31 -1.11 -10.01
N LEU A 85 4.04 -1.41 -9.72
CA LEU A 85 3.34 -2.57 -10.29
C LEU A 85 3.14 -2.41 -11.79
N ILE A 86 2.72 -1.25 -12.29
CA ILE A 86 2.60 -0.99 -13.72
C ILE A 86 3.94 -1.19 -14.42
N TYR A 87 5.03 -0.67 -13.86
CA TYR A 87 6.37 -0.88 -14.42
C TYR A 87 6.73 -2.37 -14.49
N VAL A 88 6.51 -3.12 -13.41
CA VAL A 88 6.82 -4.55 -13.37
C VAL A 88 5.94 -5.36 -14.31
N PHE A 89 4.65 -5.05 -14.45
CA PHE A 89 3.72 -5.84 -15.26
C PHE A 89 3.66 -5.43 -16.74
N VAL A 90 3.88 -4.15 -17.07
CA VAL A 90 3.70 -3.61 -18.44
C VAL A 90 5.02 -3.45 -19.20
N LEU A 91 6.09 -3.03 -18.51
CA LEU A 91 7.38 -2.75 -19.16
C LEU A 91 8.36 -3.91 -19.12
N ARG A 92 8.10 -4.92 -18.29
CA ARG A 92 9.00 -6.07 -18.10
C ARG A 92 8.48 -7.38 -18.70
N GLN A 93 7.19 -7.48 -19.00
CA GLN A 93 6.70 -8.51 -19.93
C GLN A 93 7.15 -8.17 -21.35
#